data_AF-A0AAW1NW68-F1
#
_entry.id   AF-A0AAW1NW68-F1
#
_cell.length_a   1.000
_cell.length_b   1.000
_cell.length_c   1.000
_cell.angle_alpha   90.00
_cell.angle_beta   90.00
_cell.angle_gamma   90.00
#
_symmetry.space_group_name_H-M   'P 1'
#
loop_
_entity.id
_entity.type
_entity.pdbx_description
1 polymer ?
#
loop_
_entity_poly.entity_id
_entity_poly.type
_entity_poly.pdbx_seq_one_letter_code
_entity_poly.pdbx_strand_id
1 'polypeptide(L)' 'MDLPGLIVNLMPGQRYNLAQIIEDMVFKHASVENKIILCVCQATEDPATNIAIALAKRADKDGRRTLGVITKIDRSG' A
#
# COMPACT_ATOMS: atom_id res chain seq x y z
N MET A 1 1.75 6.34 -12.51
CA MET A 1 2.27 5.00 -12.84
C MET A 1 1.66 4.08 -11.80
N ASP A 2 0.87 3.12 -12.25
CA ASP A 2 0.24 2.17 -11.34
C ASP A 2 1.29 1.20 -10.83
N LEU A 3 1.32 1.06 -9.50
CA LEU A 3 2.16 0.08 -8.83
C LEU A 3 1.36 -1.21 -8.69
N PRO A 4 2.02 -2.38 -8.76
CA PRO A 4 1.37 -3.61 -8.37
C PRO A 4 0.82 -3.47 -6.96
N GLY A 5 -0.44 -3.84 -6.76
CA GLY A 5 -1.04 -3.88 -5.43
C GLY A 5 -0.22 -4.80 -4.52
N LEU A 6 -0.10 -4.43 -3.25
CA LEU A 6 0.59 -5.28 -2.27
C LEU A 6 -0.14 -6.63 -2.19
N ILE A 7 0.49 -7.68 -2.71
CA ILE A 7 -0.05 -9.04 -2.67
C ILE A 7 0.24 -9.60 -1.27
N VAL A 8 -0.77 -9.58 -0.41
CA VAL A 8 -0.66 -10.11 0.96
C VAL A 8 -0.91 -11.62 1.02
N ASN A 9 -1.60 -12.20 0.02
CA ASN A 9 -1.84 -13.64 -0.09
C ASN A 9 -0.95 -14.27 -1.16
N LEU A 10 0.08 -15.00 -0.73
CA LEU A 10 0.89 -15.85 -1.60
C LEU A 10 0.05 -17.04 -2.08
N MET A 11 -0.19 -17.10 -3.39
CA MET A 11 -0.83 -18.28 -3.98
C MET A 11 0.14 -19.47 -4.01
N PRO A 12 -0.33 -20.73 -3.87
CA PRO A 12 0.53 -21.89 -4.00
C PRO A 12 1.26 -21.87 -5.35
N GLY A 13 2.59 -21.81 -5.33
CA GLY A 13 3.44 -21.72 -6.52
C GLY A 13 4.07 -20.35 -6.80
N GLN A 14 3.72 -19.29 -6.05
CA GLN A 14 4.45 -18.02 -6.11
C GLN A 14 5.79 -18.14 -5.38
N ARG A 15 6.83 -17.50 -5.93
CA ARG A 15 8.16 -17.42 -5.27
C ARG A 15 7.98 -16.80 -3.90
N TYR A 16 8.51 -17.45 -2.85
CA TYR A 16 8.44 -17.00 -1.45
C TYR A 16 8.85 -15.54 -1.23
N ASN A 17 9.62 -14.95 -2.15
CA ASN A 17 10.13 -13.57 -2.06
C ASN A 17 9.29 -12.54 -2.82
N LEU A 18 8.14 -12.90 -3.42
CA LEU A 18 7.37 -11.98 -4.26
C LEU A 18 6.85 -10.78 -3.46
N ALA A 19 6.37 -10.99 -2.23
CA ALA A 19 5.91 -9.92 -1.36
C ALA A 19 7.02 -8.89 -1.10
N GLN A 20 8.22 -9.36 -0.75
CA GLN A 20 9.41 -8.51 -0.54
C GLN A 20 9.76 -7.69 -1.79
N ILE A 21 9.75 -8.33 -2.97
CA ILE A 21 10.06 -7.66 -4.24
C ILE A 21 9.03 -6.56 -4.55
N ILE A 22 7.74 -6.82 -4.32
CA ILE A 22 6.67 -5.83 -4.51
C ILE A 22 6.84 -4.68 -3.51
N GLU A 23 7.10 -4.97 -2.25
CA GLU A 23 7.36 -3.95 -1.23
C GLU A 23 8.55 -3.06 -1.60
N ASP A 24 9.66 -3.63 -2.05
CA ASP A 24 10.84 -2.88 -2.47
C ASP A 24 10.54 -2.02 -3.71
N MET A 25 9.79 -2.55 -4.68
CA MET A 25 9.37 -1.80 -5.86
C MET A 25 8.46 -0.61 -5.51
N VAL A 26 7.48 -0.84 -4.63
CA VAL A 26 6.56 0.19 -4.13
C VAL A 26 7.31 1.23 -3.34
N PHE A 27 8.19 0.82 -2.41
CA PHE A 27 8.98 1.73 -1.58
C PHE A 27 9.90 2.61 -2.43
N LYS A 28 10.61 2.01 -3.42
CA LYS A 28 11.46 2.76 -4.34
C LYS A 28 10.69 3.82 -5.12
N HIS A 29 9.45 3.51 -5.51
CA HIS A 29 8.57 4.47 -6.18
C HIS A 29 8.02 5.55 -5.25
N ALA A 30 7.58 5.16 -4.06
CA ALA A 30 7.04 6.06 -3.05
C ALA A 30 8.10 7.02 -2.50
N SER A 31 9.38 6.64 -2.53
CA SER A 31 10.49 7.48 -2.05
C SER A 31 10.88 8.63 -2.99
N VAL A 32 10.29 8.71 -4.20
CA VAL A 32 10.53 9.83 -5.13
C VAL A 32 9.71 11.04 -4.68
N GLU A 33 10.36 12.15 -4.34
CA GLU A 33 9.72 13.35 -3.76
C GLU A 33 8.61 13.94 -4.65
N ASN A 34 8.78 13.94 -5.97
CA ASN A 34 7.81 14.49 -6.93
C ASN A 34 6.61 13.57 -7.21
N LYS A 35 6.39 12.51 -6.42
CA LYS A 35 5.27 11.59 -6.59
C LYS A 35 4.31 11.65 -5.39
N ILE A 36 3.02 11.61 -5.71
CA ILE A 36 1.93 11.49 -4.74
C ILE A 36 1.71 9.99 -4.45
N ILE A 37 1.53 9.67 -3.17
CA ILE A 37 1.22 8.32 -2.69
C ILE A 37 -0.29 8.24 -2.52
N LEU A 38 -0.96 7.42 -3.33
CA LEU A 38 -2.40 7.14 -3.18
C LEU A 38 -2.54 5.83 -2.41
N CYS A 39 -2.97 5.91 -1.15
CA CYS A 39 -3.15 4.74 -0.29
C CYS A 39 -4.63 4.35 -0.29
N VAL A 40 -4.96 3.27 -1.02
CA VAL A 40 -6.33 2.78 -1.14
C VAL A 40 -6.55 1.67 -0.11
N CYS A 41 -7.49 1.87 0.81
CA CYS A 41 -7.87 0.91 1.84
C CYS A 41 -9.36 0.60 1.74
N GLN A 42 -9.76 -0.61 2.13
CA GLN A 42 -11.18 -0.94 2.25
C GLN A 42 -11.72 -0.45 3.60
N ALA A 43 -12.99 -0.06 3.66
CA ALA A 43 -13.64 0.39 4.88
C ALA A 43 -13.68 -0.68 5.99
N THR A 44 -13.63 -1.96 5.59
CA THR A 44 -13.61 -3.11 6.50
C THR A 44 -12.21 -3.45 7.02
N GLU A 45 -11.15 -2.87 6.43
CA GLU A 45 -9.76 -3.14 6.81
C GLU A 45 -9.31 -2.16 7.90
N ASP A 46 -8.68 -2.66 8.96
CA ASP A 46 -8.11 -1.79 10.00
C ASP A 46 -6.88 -1.03 9.45
N PRO A 47 -6.91 0.32 9.39
CA PRO A 47 -5.80 1.13 8.92
C PRO A 47 -4.49 0.91 9.70
N ALA A 48 -4.57 0.51 10.97
CA ALA A 48 -3.41 0.27 11.81
C ALA A 48 -2.64 -1.01 11.44
N THR A 49 -3.33 -2.00 10.86
CA THR A 49 -2.74 -3.29 10.44
C THR A 49 -2.33 -3.31 8.97
N ASN A 50 -2.70 -2.27 8.21
CA ASN A 50 -2.51 -2.24 6.76
C ASN A 50 -1.05 -1.93 6.37
N ILE A 51 -0.40 -2.89 5.70
CA ILE A 51 0.99 -2.78 5.23
C ILE A 51 1.17 -1.60 4.27
N ALA A 52 0.17 -1.28 3.43
CA ALA A 52 0.22 -0.16 2.51
C ALA A 52 0.34 1.18 3.23
N ILE A 53 -0.40 1.36 4.33
CA ILE A 53 -0.34 2.57 5.16
C ILE A 53 1.01 2.64 5.88
N ALA A 54 1.51 1.52 6.40
CA ALA A 54 2.81 1.47 7.03
C ALA A 54 3.94 1.87 6.05
N LEU A 55 3.90 1.36 4.82
CA LEU A 55 4.85 1.72 3.75
C LEU A 55 4.73 3.17 3.34
N ALA A 56 3.51 3.68 3.17
CA ALA A 56 3.25 5.08 2.85
C ALA A 56 3.82 6.01 3.94
N LYS A 57 3.57 5.72 5.22
CA LYS A 57 4.15 6.45 6.36
C LYS A 57 5.68 6.36 6.42
N ARG A 58 6.26 5.22 5.99
CA ARG A 58 7.72 5.05 5.94
C ARG A 58 8.35 5.92 4.85
N ALA A 59 7.65 6.15 3.74
CA ALA A 59 8.11 6.99 2.64
C ALA A 59 7.75 8.48 2.80
N ASP A 60 6.67 8.79 3.53
CA ASP A 60 6.18 10.14 3.79
C ASP A 60 5.62 10.24 5.22
N LYS A 61 6.52 10.46 6.18
CA LYS A 61 6.18 10.50 7.61
C LYS A 61 5.24 11.66 7.97
N ASP A 62 5.39 12.78 7.27
CA ASP A 62 4.61 14.00 7.51
C ASP A 62 3.28 13.99 6.74
N GLY A 63 3.06 13.01 5.87
CA GLY A 63 1.83 12.86 5.09
C GLY A 63 1.58 13.98 4.08
N ARG A 64 2.59 14.79 3.74
CA ARG A 64 2.42 15.97 2.87
C ARG A 64 2.02 15.62 1.43
N ARG A 65 2.32 14.39 1.00
CA ARG A 65 2.10 13.89 -0.36
C ARG A 65 1.40 12.53 -0.35
N THR A 66 0.74 12.18 0.74
CA THR A 66 -0.02 10.92 0.90
C THR A 66 -1.51 11.21 0.97
N LEU A 67 -2.28 10.55 0.11
CA LEU A 67 -3.72 10.71 0.00
C LEU A 67 -4.39 9.36 0.29
N GLY A 68 -5.08 9.28 1.42
CA GLY A 68 -5.81 8.09 1.84
C GLY A 68 -7.18 8.02 1.16
N VAL A 69 -7.48 6.92 0.50
CA VAL A 69 -8.77 6.66 -0.15
C VAL A 69 -9.39 5.44 0.50
N ILE A 70 -10.58 5.62 1.07
CA ILE A 70 -11.37 4.53 1.64
C ILE A 70 -12.38 4.08 0.61
N THR A 71 -12.41 2.77 0.35
CA THR A 71 -13.26 2.12 -0.65
C THR A 71 -14.14 1.04 -0.01
N LYS A 72 -15.13 0.53 -0.73
CA LYS A 72 -16.06 -0.51 -0.26
C LYS A 72 -16.79 -0.17 1.05
N ILE A 73 -17.15 1.10 1.22
CA ILE A 73 -17.92 1.59 2.36
C ILE A 73 -19.32 0.94 2.44
N ASP A 74 -19.82 0.39 1.33
CA ASP A 74 -21.06 -0.40 1.26
C ASP A 74 -21.00 -1.69 2.08
N ARG A 75 -19.79 -2.23 2.34
CA ARG A 75 -19.58 -3.44 3.12
C ARG A 75 -19.31 -3.20 4.59
N SER A 76 -19.30 -1.94 5.05
CA SER A 76 -19.07 -1.62 6.46
C SER A 76 -20.35 -1.68 7.31
N GLY A 77 -21.45 -2.23 6.76
CA GLY A 77 -22.75 -2.40 7.42
C GLY A 77 -23.14 -3.87 7.51
#